data_AF-A0A850G334-F1
#
_entry.id   AF-A0A850G334-F1
#
_cell.length_a   1.000
_cell.length_b   1.000
_cell.length_c   1.000
_cell.angle_alpha   90.00
_cell.angle_beta   90.00
_cell.angle_gamma   90.00
#
_symmetry.space_group_name_H-M   'P 1'
#
loop_
_entity.id
_entity.type
_entity.pdbx_description
1 polymer ?
#
loop_
_entity_poly.entity_id
_entity_poly.type
_entity_poly.pdbx_seq_one_letter_code
_entity_poly.pdbx_strand_id
1 'polypeptide(L)'
;MRDTPRPPRERFLAALQRLAASRSDEARLVVQVGPIYLMSIARGGRGAIVQEAVASASLPPAHKLSAERGALLRDKGFDKRGGGRRNWRREHGRDLASLERVADEMVDVLARVYGVEGEPEIQLTEDDTAHPQNPDLVTAMREVAKGWDEDKRRAMYTELLNATFLVPLDPEVGDEVDGGDAFLNFETHASGRPTLGAFSDWASLRLWEPRGWPYVPMHGSEVFELAHERQPVSFRINPNGDVGGELYGHEVEMLVQVVRDFRARRSN
;
A
#
# COMPACT_ATOMS: atom_id res chain seq x y z
N MET A 1 -39.70 -13.63 1.87
CA MET A 1 -38.78 -14.13 2.90
C MET A 1 -37.59 -13.19 2.95
N ARG A 2 -37.31 -12.54 4.09
CA ARG A 2 -36.03 -11.84 4.26
C ARG A 2 -35.00 -12.90 4.61
N ASP A 3 -33.97 -13.03 3.79
CA ASP A 3 -32.88 -13.96 4.01
C ASP A 3 -32.14 -13.54 5.28
N THR A 4 -32.09 -14.41 6.29
CA THR A 4 -31.36 -14.11 7.53
C THR A 4 -29.86 -14.06 7.19
N PRO A 5 -29.13 -13.00 7.54
CA PRO A 5 -27.71 -12.91 7.24
C PRO A 5 -26.97 -14.09 7.88
N ARG A 6 -26.09 -14.73 7.11
CA ARG A 6 -25.27 -15.84 7.60
C ARG A 6 -24.40 -15.39 8.79
N PRO A 7 -24.12 -16.27 9.77
CA PRO A 7 -23.19 -15.97 10.86
C PRO A 7 -21.82 -15.46 10.34
N PRO A 8 -21.16 -14.52 11.04
CA PRO A 8 -19.89 -13.95 10.60
C PRO A 8 -18.81 -14.98 10.24
N ARG A 9 -18.71 -16.07 11.01
CA ARG A 9 -17.79 -17.19 10.76
C ARG A 9 -17.97 -17.79 9.36
N GLU A 10 -19.21 -18.06 8.96
CA GLU A 10 -19.51 -18.67 7.65
C GLU A 10 -19.18 -17.71 6.51
N ARG A 11 -19.46 -16.41 6.70
CA ARG A 11 -19.09 -15.36 5.74
C ARG A 11 -17.58 -15.27 5.57
N PHE A 12 -16.80 -15.32 6.66
CA PHE A 12 -15.34 -15.32 6.63
C PHE A 12 -14.77 -16.55 5.94
N LEU A 13 -15.27 -17.75 6.27
CA LEU A 13 -14.81 -18.98 5.64
C LEU A 13 -15.07 -18.97 4.13
N ALA A 14 -16.27 -18.58 3.70
CA ALA A 14 -16.59 -18.49 2.28
C ALA A 14 -15.68 -17.50 1.55
N ALA A 15 -15.37 -16.37 2.16
CA ALA A 15 -14.46 -15.38 1.58
C ALA A 15 -13.00 -15.86 1.54
N LEU A 16 -12.54 -16.56 2.58
CA LEU A 16 -11.21 -17.19 2.62
C LEU A 16 -11.06 -18.29 1.57
N GLN A 17 -12.10 -19.09 1.32
CA GLN A 17 -12.12 -20.09 0.26
C GLN A 17 -12.00 -19.44 -1.13
N ARG A 18 -12.72 -18.33 -1.37
CA ARG A 18 -12.59 -17.54 -2.60
C ARG A 18 -11.17 -16.99 -2.76
N LEU A 19 -10.60 -16.42 -1.70
CA LEU A 19 -9.23 -15.93 -1.69
C LEU A 19 -8.23 -17.06 -1.99
N ALA A 20 -8.37 -18.23 -1.35
CA ALA A 20 -7.47 -19.37 -1.53
C ALA A 20 -7.50 -19.94 -2.96
N ALA A 21 -8.67 -19.85 -3.62
CA ALA A 21 -8.88 -20.26 -4.99
C ALA A 21 -8.40 -19.24 -6.03
N SER A 22 -8.13 -17.99 -5.62
CA SER A 22 -7.67 -16.94 -6.53
C SER A 22 -6.35 -17.33 -7.20
N ARG A 23 -6.28 -17.00 -8.50
CA ARG A 23 -5.11 -17.23 -9.37
C ARG A 23 -4.38 -15.94 -9.70
N SER A 24 -4.87 -14.82 -9.20
CA SER A 24 -4.27 -13.52 -9.46
C SER A 24 -2.87 -13.42 -8.86
N ASP A 25 -2.07 -12.51 -9.39
CA ASP A 25 -0.71 -12.27 -8.90
C ASP A 25 -0.74 -11.90 -7.40
N GLU A 26 -1.69 -11.06 -7.01
CA GLU A 26 -2.09 -10.87 -5.62
C GLU A 26 -3.62 -10.83 -5.48
N ALA A 27 -4.14 -11.45 -4.44
CA ALA A 27 -5.52 -11.29 -4.01
C ALA A 27 -5.54 -10.94 -2.52
N ARG A 28 -6.46 -10.06 -2.13
CA ARG A 28 -6.61 -9.56 -0.77
C ARG A 28 -8.05 -9.67 -0.31
N LEU A 29 -8.23 -10.32 0.84
CA LEU A 29 -9.43 -10.26 1.63
C LEU A 29 -9.25 -9.24 2.76
N VAL A 30 -10.09 -8.22 2.82
CA VAL A 30 -10.17 -7.28 3.95
C VAL A 30 -11.46 -7.53 4.71
N VAL A 31 -11.34 -7.65 6.03
CA VAL A 31 -12.46 -7.70 6.97
C VAL A 31 -12.37 -6.51 7.89
N GLN A 32 -13.36 -5.62 7.87
CA GLN A 32 -13.31 -4.32 8.55
C GLN A 32 -14.52 -4.12 9.48
N VAL A 33 -14.25 -3.53 10.66
CA VAL A 33 -15.25 -3.04 11.62
C VAL A 33 -14.76 -1.69 12.14
N GLY A 34 -15.32 -0.59 11.63
CA GLY A 34 -14.84 0.77 11.94
C GLY A 34 -13.35 0.93 11.57
N PRO A 35 -12.48 1.42 12.48
CA PRO A 35 -11.05 1.56 12.21
C PRO A 35 -10.25 0.25 12.32
N ILE A 36 -10.88 -0.84 12.76
CA ILE A 36 -10.24 -2.15 12.90
C ILE A 36 -10.35 -2.91 11.58
N TYR A 37 -9.25 -3.52 11.15
CA TYR A 37 -9.27 -4.45 10.03
C TYR A 37 -8.36 -5.65 10.26
N LEU A 38 -8.77 -6.78 9.67
CA LEU A 38 -7.96 -7.96 9.42
C LEU A 38 -7.82 -8.14 7.92
N MET A 39 -6.66 -8.59 7.48
CA MET A 39 -6.36 -8.76 6.08
C MET A 39 -5.77 -10.15 5.84
N SER A 40 -6.17 -10.80 4.75
CA SER A 40 -5.55 -12.05 4.28
C SER A 40 -5.12 -11.87 2.84
N ILE A 41 -3.86 -12.18 2.54
CA ILE A 41 -3.23 -11.96 1.23
C ILE A 41 -2.78 -13.30 0.66
N ALA A 42 -3.29 -13.65 -0.51
CA ALA A 42 -2.83 -14.76 -1.33
C ALA A 42 -2.01 -14.19 -2.49
N ARG A 43 -0.88 -14.82 -2.84
CA ARG A 43 -0.09 -14.46 -4.02
C ARG A 43 0.04 -15.65 -4.97
N GLY A 44 0.02 -15.38 -6.26
CA GLY A 44 0.26 -16.37 -7.30
C GLY A 44 1.52 -17.19 -7.01
N GLY A 45 1.44 -18.52 -7.19
CA GLY A 45 2.56 -19.44 -6.96
C GLY A 45 2.98 -19.67 -5.50
N ARG A 46 2.40 -18.96 -4.51
CA ARG A 46 2.69 -19.21 -3.08
C ARG A 46 1.64 -20.15 -2.46
N GLY A 47 2.11 -21.23 -1.85
CA GLY A 47 1.26 -22.23 -1.18
C GLY A 47 0.65 -21.78 0.17
N ALA A 48 0.95 -20.57 0.62
CA ALA A 48 0.47 -20.02 1.89
C ALA A 48 -0.29 -18.71 1.69
N ILE A 49 -1.14 -18.39 2.67
CA ILE A 49 -1.81 -17.10 2.82
C ILE A 49 -1.14 -16.35 3.97
N VAL A 50 -0.81 -15.09 3.73
CA VAL A 50 -0.31 -14.18 4.75
C VAL A 50 -1.51 -13.50 5.39
N GLN A 51 -1.66 -13.61 6.71
CA GLN A 51 -2.68 -12.87 7.43
C GLN A 51 -2.06 -11.74 8.25
N GLU A 52 -2.69 -10.57 8.18
CA GLU A 52 -2.30 -9.39 8.90
C GLU A 52 -3.41 -8.86 9.81
N ALA A 53 -3.03 -8.36 10.98
CA ALA A 53 -3.91 -7.67 11.91
C ALA A 53 -3.39 -6.25 12.19
N VAL A 54 -4.28 -5.27 12.16
CA VAL A 54 -3.93 -3.84 12.26
C VAL A 54 -3.07 -3.52 13.50
N ALA A 55 -1.99 -2.77 13.30
CA ALA A 55 -1.11 -2.35 14.38
C ALA A 55 -1.73 -1.29 15.29
N SER A 56 -1.43 -1.34 16.58
CA SER A 56 -1.85 -0.32 17.57
C SER A 56 -1.46 1.12 17.18
N ALA A 57 -0.34 1.29 16.44
CA ALA A 57 0.11 2.60 15.99
C ALA A 57 -0.77 3.23 14.90
N SER A 58 -1.55 2.41 14.18
CA SER A 58 -2.46 2.84 13.12
C SER A 58 -3.90 3.03 13.61
N LEU A 59 -4.14 2.82 14.91
CA LEU A 59 -5.46 2.90 15.52
C LEU A 59 -5.67 4.22 16.28
N PRO A 60 -6.90 4.76 16.28
CA PRO A 60 -7.24 5.90 17.13
C PRO A 60 -7.06 5.53 18.60
N PRO A 61 -6.84 6.52 19.50
CA PRO A 61 -6.53 6.28 20.91
C PRO A 61 -7.50 5.30 21.61
N ALA A 62 -8.80 5.39 21.33
CA ALA A 62 -9.83 4.54 21.91
C ALA A 62 -9.72 3.05 21.53
N HIS A 63 -8.98 2.72 20.47
CA HIS A 63 -8.88 1.37 19.90
C HIS A 63 -7.47 0.80 20.00
N LYS A 64 -6.52 1.52 20.61
CA LYS A 64 -5.14 1.05 20.77
C LYS A 64 -5.09 -0.25 21.56
N LEU A 65 -4.23 -1.16 21.11
CA LEU A 65 -4.02 -2.43 21.78
C LEU A 65 -3.23 -2.23 23.08
N SER A 66 -3.73 -2.82 24.16
CA SER A 66 -2.97 -3.02 25.40
C SER A 66 -1.89 -4.09 25.20
N ALA A 67 -0.95 -4.17 26.15
CA ALA A 67 0.08 -5.23 26.14
C ALA A 67 -0.54 -6.64 26.20
N GLU A 68 -1.60 -6.80 26.98
CA GLU A 68 -2.37 -8.05 27.10
C GLU A 68 -3.05 -8.44 25.78
N ARG A 69 -3.75 -7.51 25.12
CA ARG A 69 -4.35 -7.75 23.81
C ARG A 69 -3.30 -8.08 22.74
N GLY A 70 -2.13 -7.45 22.80
CA GLY A 70 -0.99 -7.81 21.96
C GLY A 70 -0.42 -9.21 22.24
N ALA A 71 -0.50 -9.70 23.49
CA ALA A 71 -0.12 -11.08 23.82
C ALA A 71 -1.08 -12.10 23.22
N LEU A 72 -2.38 -11.82 23.23
CA LEU A 72 -3.38 -12.68 22.59
C LEU A 72 -3.14 -12.85 21.08
N LEU A 73 -2.64 -11.82 20.39
CA LEU A 73 -2.23 -11.95 18.98
C LEU A 73 -1.02 -12.89 18.83
N ARG A 74 -0.02 -12.78 19.70
CA ARG A 74 1.15 -13.68 19.70
C ARG A 74 0.77 -15.13 19.99
N ASP A 75 -0.15 -15.37 20.91
CA ASP A 75 -0.66 -16.71 21.21
C ASP A 75 -1.37 -17.34 20.01
N LYS A 76 -1.89 -16.51 19.11
CA LYS A 76 -2.46 -16.92 17.81
C LYS A 76 -1.42 -17.02 16.70
N GLY A 77 -0.13 -16.94 17.03
CA GLY A 77 0.98 -17.04 16.09
C GLY A 77 1.23 -15.79 15.25
N PHE A 78 0.63 -14.64 15.60
CA PHE A 78 1.01 -13.39 14.97
C PHE A 78 2.30 -12.84 15.55
N ASP A 79 3.23 -12.51 14.66
CA ASP A 79 4.47 -11.82 14.98
C ASP A 79 4.41 -10.37 14.54
N LYS A 80 5.08 -9.50 15.29
CA LYS A 80 5.32 -8.12 14.86
C LYS A 80 6.76 -7.99 14.38
N ARG A 81 6.95 -7.94 13.07
CA ARG A 81 8.28 -7.74 12.46
C ARG A 81 8.45 -6.29 12.02
N GLY A 82 9.52 -5.65 12.47
CA GLY A 82 9.88 -4.28 12.10
C GLY A 82 9.26 -3.19 12.99
N GLY A 83 9.17 -1.96 12.46
CA GLY A 83 8.75 -0.78 13.21
C GLY A 83 7.32 -0.83 13.74
N GLY A 84 7.02 0.04 14.71
CA GLY A 84 5.73 0.05 15.42
C GLY A 84 4.48 0.22 14.54
N ARG A 85 4.63 0.79 13.34
CA ARG A 85 3.58 1.04 12.34
C ARG A 85 3.18 -0.19 11.53
N ARG A 86 4.05 -1.22 11.46
CA ARG A 86 3.77 -2.44 10.70
C ARG A 86 2.74 -3.31 11.41
N ASN A 87 1.83 -3.87 10.62
CA ASN A 87 0.81 -4.81 11.10
C ASN A 87 1.44 -6.07 11.70
N TRP A 88 0.67 -6.71 12.57
CA TRP A 88 0.95 -8.05 13.05
C TRP A 88 0.77 -9.01 11.89
N ARG A 89 1.64 -10.00 11.74
CA ARG A 89 1.62 -10.92 10.61
C ARG A 89 1.78 -12.37 11.05
N ARG A 90 1.07 -13.27 10.37
CA ARG A 90 1.31 -14.72 10.38
C ARG A 90 1.10 -15.33 9.01
N GLU A 91 1.43 -16.60 8.86
CA GLU A 91 1.17 -17.37 7.64
C GLU A 91 0.39 -18.63 7.97
N HIS A 92 -0.46 -19.07 7.04
CA HIS A 92 -1.23 -20.30 7.18
C HIS A 92 -1.47 -20.97 5.83
N GLY A 93 -1.90 -22.24 5.86
CA GLY A 93 -2.18 -23.03 4.67
C GLY A 93 -3.44 -22.58 3.92
N ARG A 94 -3.55 -23.04 2.67
CA ARG A 94 -4.74 -22.86 1.80
C ARG A 94 -5.75 -24.01 1.91
N ASP A 95 -5.41 -25.08 2.61
CA ASP A 95 -6.29 -26.23 2.81
C ASP A 95 -7.49 -25.87 3.69
N LEU A 96 -8.60 -26.58 3.48
CA LEU A 96 -9.88 -26.28 4.13
C LEU A 96 -9.76 -26.23 5.66
N ALA A 97 -9.03 -27.17 6.28
CA ALA A 97 -8.88 -27.21 7.73
C ALA A 97 -8.16 -25.96 8.26
N SER A 98 -7.13 -25.49 7.55
CA SER A 98 -6.47 -24.23 7.89
C SER A 98 -7.42 -23.03 7.72
N LEU A 99 -8.23 -22.98 6.66
CA LEU A 99 -9.17 -21.89 6.43
C LEU A 99 -10.28 -21.85 7.49
N GLU A 100 -10.82 -23.01 7.90
CA GLU A 100 -11.82 -23.11 8.96
C GLU A 100 -11.29 -22.59 10.29
N ARG A 101 -10.09 -23.04 10.69
CA ARG A 101 -9.43 -22.54 11.91
C ARG A 101 -9.20 -21.03 11.87
N VAL A 102 -8.77 -20.50 10.72
CA VAL A 102 -8.54 -19.06 10.57
C VAL A 102 -9.84 -18.26 10.62
N ALA A 103 -10.93 -18.77 10.04
CA ALA A 103 -12.24 -18.13 10.13
C ALA A 103 -12.71 -18.01 11.59
N ASP A 104 -12.54 -19.07 12.39
CA ASP A 104 -12.81 -19.05 13.84
C ASP A 104 -11.95 -18.03 14.58
N GLU A 105 -10.65 -18.02 14.29
CA GLU A 105 -9.71 -17.09 14.92
C GLU A 105 -9.97 -15.64 14.53
N MET A 106 -10.47 -15.35 13.31
CA MET A 106 -10.84 -13.99 12.91
C MET A 106 -11.99 -13.44 13.75
N VAL A 107 -13.00 -14.25 14.04
CA VAL A 107 -14.10 -13.87 14.96
C VAL A 107 -13.55 -13.59 16.35
N ASP A 108 -12.70 -14.48 16.87
CA ASP A 108 -12.11 -14.33 18.20
C ASP A 108 -11.17 -13.11 18.30
N VAL A 109 -10.40 -12.81 17.26
CA VAL A 109 -9.54 -11.62 17.20
C VAL A 109 -10.38 -10.34 17.22
N LEU A 110 -11.42 -10.24 16.39
CA LEU A 110 -12.29 -9.06 16.41
C LEU A 110 -12.94 -8.85 17.79
N ALA A 111 -13.50 -9.93 18.37
CA ALA A 111 -14.21 -9.85 19.64
C ALA A 111 -13.30 -9.63 20.86
N ARG A 112 -12.20 -10.39 21.00
CA ARG A 112 -11.39 -10.39 22.23
C ARG A 112 -10.15 -9.52 22.17
N VAL A 113 -9.50 -9.45 21.01
CA VAL A 113 -8.30 -8.61 20.85
C VAL A 113 -8.72 -7.16 20.66
N TYR A 114 -9.63 -6.90 19.73
CA TYR A 114 -10.03 -5.52 19.43
C TYR A 114 -11.24 -5.06 20.23
N GLY A 115 -12.09 -5.98 20.73
CA GLY A 115 -13.27 -5.61 21.51
C GLY A 115 -14.33 -4.90 20.68
N VAL A 116 -14.39 -5.20 19.38
CA VAL A 116 -15.36 -4.58 18.46
C VAL A 116 -16.60 -5.44 18.32
N GLU A 117 -17.75 -4.78 18.45
CA GLU A 117 -19.06 -5.33 18.15
C GLU A 117 -19.58 -4.62 16.90
N GLY A 118 -20.13 -5.38 15.95
CA GLY A 118 -20.63 -4.83 14.69
C GLY A 118 -20.59 -5.85 13.56
N GLU A 119 -21.38 -5.58 12.51
CA GLU A 119 -21.38 -6.40 11.32
C GLU A 119 -20.10 -6.12 10.50
N PRO A 120 -19.26 -7.12 10.23
CA PRO A 120 -18.05 -6.91 9.46
C PRO A 120 -18.35 -6.69 7.98
N GLU A 121 -17.71 -5.66 7.44
CA GLU A 121 -17.58 -5.45 6.00
C GLU A 121 -16.50 -6.40 5.46
N ILE A 122 -16.78 -7.08 4.36
CA ILE A 122 -15.87 -8.08 3.76
C ILE A 122 -15.67 -7.72 2.30
N GLN A 123 -14.44 -7.40 1.93
CA GLN A 123 -14.04 -7.04 0.57
C GLN A 123 -12.96 -8.00 0.08
N LEU A 124 -13.17 -8.59 -1.10
CA LEU A 124 -12.15 -9.36 -1.81
C LEU A 124 -11.75 -8.59 -3.06
N THR A 125 -10.47 -8.27 -3.17
CA THR A 125 -9.88 -7.58 -4.32
C THR A 125 -8.81 -8.46 -4.94
N GLU A 126 -8.86 -8.61 -6.25
CA GLU A 126 -7.83 -9.29 -7.06
C GLU A 126 -7.03 -8.21 -7.80
N ASP A 127 -5.71 -8.40 -7.88
CA ASP A 127 -4.77 -7.47 -8.49
C ASP A 127 -3.73 -8.23 -9.32
N ASP A 128 -3.86 -8.08 -10.64
CA ASP A 128 -2.95 -8.63 -11.65
C ASP A 128 -2.03 -7.55 -12.25
N THR A 129 -1.99 -6.37 -11.62
CA THR A 129 -1.14 -5.26 -12.06
C THR A 129 0.31 -5.55 -11.72
N ALA A 130 1.24 -5.07 -12.55
CA ALA A 130 2.67 -5.23 -12.29
C ALA A 130 3.08 -4.53 -10.97
N HIS A 131 3.86 -5.23 -10.14
CA HIS A 131 4.39 -4.73 -8.85
C HIS A 131 5.91 -4.45 -8.94
N PRO A 132 6.36 -3.34 -9.57
CA PRO A 132 7.77 -2.98 -9.65
C PRO A 132 8.40 -2.90 -8.25
N GLN A 133 9.69 -3.23 -8.17
CA GLN A 133 10.46 -3.22 -6.91
C GLN A 133 11.57 -2.16 -6.89
N ASN A 134 11.94 -1.62 -8.07
CA ASN A 134 12.98 -0.60 -8.29
C ASN A 134 14.19 -0.67 -7.32
N PRO A 135 14.92 -1.81 -7.24
CA PRO A 135 15.98 -2.01 -6.26
C PRO A 135 17.14 -1.00 -6.39
N ASP A 136 17.45 -0.58 -7.63
CA ASP A 136 18.51 0.39 -7.91
C ASP A 136 18.13 1.78 -7.37
N LEU A 137 16.90 2.22 -7.61
CA LEU A 137 16.37 3.46 -7.03
C LEU A 137 16.39 3.43 -5.50
N VAL A 138 15.87 2.36 -4.89
CA VAL A 138 15.85 2.24 -3.41
C VAL A 138 17.27 2.29 -2.85
N THR A 139 18.25 1.70 -3.55
CA THR A 139 19.66 1.75 -3.17
C THR A 139 20.23 3.18 -3.31
N ALA A 140 19.97 3.87 -4.42
CA ALA A 140 20.40 5.25 -4.62
C ALA A 140 19.80 6.21 -3.58
N MET A 141 18.50 6.06 -3.25
CA MET A 141 17.83 6.83 -2.19
C MET A 141 18.48 6.61 -0.83
N ARG A 142 18.85 5.37 -0.48
CA ARG A 142 19.58 5.07 0.76
C ARG A 142 20.96 5.71 0.78
N GLU A 143 21.67 5.75 -0.35
CA GLU A 143 22.98 6.39 -0.42
C GLU A 143 22.91 7.90 -0.22
N VAL A 144 21.91 8.57 -0.80
CA VAL A 144 21.64 10.00 -0.56
C VAL A 144 21.25 10.27 0.89
N ALA A 145 20.47 9.37 1.51
CA ALA A 145 20.08 9.51 2.92
C ALA A 145 21.27 9.44 3.91
N LYS A 146 22.41 8.89 3.51
CA LYS A 146 23.63 8.83 4.34
C LYS A 146 24.40 10.15 4.40
N GLY A 147 24.14 11.10 3.49
CA GLY A 147 24.82 12.39 3.48
C GLY A 147 24.66 13.14 2.16
N TRP A 148 24.89 14.45 2.21
CA TRP A 148 24.80 15.32 1.04
C TRP A 148 26.00 15.13 0.11
N ASP A 149 25.76 14.67 -1.11
CA ASP A 149 26.74 14.50 -2.17
C ASP A 149 26.06 14.67 -3.54
N GLU A 150 26.65 15.51 -4.40
CA GLU A 150 26.02 15.88 -5.68
C GLU A 150 25.98 14.70 -6.65
N ASP A 151 27.03 13.87 -6.68
CA ASP A 151 27.10 12.72 -7.57
C ASP A 151 26.10 11.63 -7.16
N LYS A 152 25.93 11.39 -5.85
CA LYS A 152 24.87 10.51 -5.33
C LYS A 152 23.48 11.02 -5.70
N ARG A 153 23.25 12.33 -5.62
CA ARG A 153 21.96 12.93 -5.98
C ARG A 153 21.69 12.80 -7.48
N ARG A 154 22.70 13.03 -8.32
CA ARG A 154 22.61 12.82 -9.78
C ARG A 154 22.33 11.36 -10.14
N ALA A 155 22.99 10.42 -9.45
CA ALA A 155 22.71 8.99 -9.61
C ALA A 155 21.26 8.67 -9.23
N MET A 156 20.78 9.16 -8.08
CA MET A 156 19.39 8.99 -7.67
C MET A 156 18.40 9.55 -8.70
N TYR A 157 18.64 10.75 -9.24
CA TYR A 157 17.78 11.33 -10.28
C TYR A 157 17.74 10.50 -11.56
N THR A 158 18.87 9.89 -11.94
CA THR A 158 18.92 8.98 -13.08
C THR A 158 18.04 7.75 -12.81
N GLU A 159 18.14 7.16 -11.62
CA GLU A 159 17.30 6.02 -11.23
C GLU A 159 15.81 6.40 -11.11
N LEU A 160 15.49 7.61 -10.65
CA LEU A 160 14.11 8.10 -10.65
C LEU A 160 13.51 8.11 -12.06
N LEU A 161 14.26 8.60 -13.05
CA LEU A 161 13.76 8.69 -14.43
C LEU A 161 13.59 7.31 -15.10
N ASN A 162 14.34 6.29 -14.68
CA ASN A 162 14.29 4.93 -15.23
C ASN A 162 13.37 3.98 -14.46
N ALA A 163 12.92 4.36 -13.27
CA ALA A 163 12.05 3.55 -12.43
C ALA A 163 10.61 3.48 -12.98
N THR A 164 9.87 2.43 -12.61
CA THR A 164 8.42 2.38 -12.78
C THR A 164 7.75 2.56 -11.42
N PHE A 165 7.07 3.67 -11.18
CA PHE A 165 6.41 3.94 -9.91
C PHE A 165 4.99 3.40 -9.87
N LEU A 166 4.50 3.14 -8.67
CA LEU A 166 3.08 2.94 -8.41
C LEU A 166 2.48 4.29 -8.01
N VAL A 167 1.66 4.87 -8.88
CA VAL A 167 1.04 6.18 -8.68
C VAL A 167 -0.39 5.99 -8.17
N PRO A 168 -0.72 6.42 -6.95
CA PRO A 168 -2.08 6.38 -6.42
C PRO A 168 -3.01 7.28 -7.23
N LEU A 169 -4.20 6.78 -7.52
CA LEU A 169 -5.25 7.54 -8.17
C LEU A 169 -6.24 8.11 -7.16
N ASP A 170 -6.83 9.25 -7.45
CA ASP A 170 -7.93 9.81 -6.68
C ASP A 170 -9.24 9.11 -7.07
N PRO A 171 -9.87 8.32 -6.18
CA PRO A 171 -11.09 7.59 -6.50
C PRO A 171 -12.30 8.53 -6.73
N GLU A 172 -12.21 9.80 -6.32
CA GLU A 172 -13.31 10.77 -6.49
C GLU A 172 -13.32 11.40 -7.88
N VAL A 173 -12.21 11.31 -8.62
CA VAL A 173 -12.01 12.07 -9.87
C VAL A 173 -12.64 11.36 -11.10
N GLY A 174 -13.08 10.12 -10.96
CA GLY A 174 -13.76 9.37 -12.04
C GLY A 174 -12.83 8.96 -13.19
N ASP A 175 -13.29 8.00 -14.00
CA ASP A 175 -12.45 7.37 -15.04
C ASP A 175 -12.24 8.24 -16.30
N GLU A 176 -12.94 9.37 -16.42
CA GLU A 176 -12.91 10.25 -17.60
C GLU A 176 -11.83 11.34 -17.52
N VAL A 177 -11.01 11.35 -16.47
CA VAL A 177 -10.00 12.39 -16.27
C VAL A 177 -8.66 11.95 -16.80
N ASP A 178 -8.17 12.70 -17.78
CA ASP A 178 -6.90 12.45 -18.44
C ASP A 178 -5.71 13.02 -17.64
N GLY A 179 -4.56 12.35 -17.77
CA GLY A 179 -3.26 12.88 -17.34
C GLY A 179 -3.07 12.96 -15.83
N GLY A 180 -2.36 14.00 -15.38
CA GLY A 180 -1.94 14.16 -13.98
C GLY A 180 -3.07 14.51 -13.01
N ASP A 181 -4.27 14.84 -13.51
CA ASP A 181 -5.40 15.21 -12.66
C ASP A 181 -6.02 14.03 -11.91
N ALA A 182 -5.81 12.82 -12.41
CA ALA A 182 -6.21 11.60 -11.71
C ALA A 182 -5.29 11.26 -10.51
N PHE A 183 -4.15 11.96 -10.34
CA PHE A 183 -3.22 11.66 -9.25
C PHE A 183 -3.80 12.09 -7.90
N LEU A 184 -3.63 11.24 -6.89
CA LEU A 184 -4.04 11.57 -5.54
C LEU A 184 -3.25 12.77 -4.98
N ASN A 185 -3.99 13.74 -4.44
CA ASN A 185 -3.43 14.83 -3.65
C ASN A 185 -3.26 14.37 -2.20
N PHE A 186 -2.02 14.25 -1.73
CA PHE A 186 -1.74 13.88 -0.34
C PHE A 186 -2.08 15.03 0.61
N GLU A 187 -1.70 16.24 0.22
CA GLU A 187 -1.90 17.46 1.00
C GLU A 187 -2.11 18.63 0.02
N THR A 188 -2.92 19.62 0.41
CA THR A 188 -3.04 20.90 -0.33
C THR A 188 -2.36 21.99 0.46
N HIS A 189 -1.33 22.60 -0.12
CA HIS A 189 -0.61 23.70 0.53
C HIS A 189 -1.47 24.97 0.58
N ALA A 190 -1.17 25.90 1.50
CA ALA A 190 -1.90 27.17 1.64
C ALA A 190 -1.92 28.03 0.36
N SER A 191 -0.99 27.78 -0.57
CA SER A 191 -0.94 28.40 -1.89
C SER A 191 -1.89 27.78 -2.92
N GLY A 192 -2.69 26.77 -2.54
CA GLY A 192 -3.57 26.01 -3.44
C GLY A 192 -2.87 24.95 -4.31
N ARG A 193 -1.55 24.81 -4.19
CA ARG A 193 -0.75 23.85 -4.95
C ARG A 193 -0.71 22.50 -4.23
N PRO A 194 -0.75 21.36 -4.95
CA PRO A 194 -0.81 20.04 -4.33
C PRO A 194 0.57 19.53 -3.89
N THR A 195 0.56 18.64 -2.91
CA THR A 195 1.63 17.67 -2.66
C THR A 195 1.20 16.35 -3.29
N LEU A 196 1.97 15.91 -4.29
CA LEU A 196 1.73 14.64 -4.98
C LEU A 196 2.67 13.56 -4.43
N GLY A 197 2.46 12.31 -4.83
CA GLY A 197 3.42 11.27 -4.50
C GLY A 197 3.22 9.96 -5.24
N ALA A 198 4.23 9.12 -5.17
CA ALA A 198 4.21 7.78 -5.74
C ALA A 198 5.09 6.83 -4.92
N PHE A 199 5.00 5.54 -5.23
CA PHE A 199 5.74 4.50 -4.52
C PHE A 199 6.71 3.80 -5.45
N SER A 200 7.96 3.63 -5.00
CA SER A 200 8.99 2.89 -5.75
C SER A 200 8.75 1.38 -5.70
N ASP A 201 7.96 0.90 -4.76
CA ASP A 201 7.74 -0.53 -4.61
C ASP A 201 6.42 -0.84 -3.91
N TRP A 202 6.00 -2.10 -4.07
CA TRP A 202 4.76 -2.59 -3.49
C TRP A 202 4.73 -2.54 -1.97
N ALA A 203 5.84 -2.84 -1.31
CA ALA A 203 5.88 -2.88 0.15
C ALA A 203 5.67 -1.47 0.73
N SER A 204 6.19 -0.45 0.06
CA SER A 204 6.01 0.96 0.42
C SER A 204 4.57 1.43 0.23
N LEU A 205 3.92 1.12 -0.91
CA LEU A 205 2.50 1.43 -1.10
C LEU A 205 1.62 0.76 -0.03
N ARG A 206 1.93 -0.51 0.29
CA ARG A 206 1.21 -1.29 1.30
C ARG A 206 1.44 -0.81 2.73
N LEU A 207 2.53 -0.12 3.01
CA LEU A 207 2.74 0.49 4.31
C LEU A 207 1.92 1.77 4.47
N TRP A 208 1.66 2.49 3.38
CA TRP A 208 0.83 3.68 3.37
C TRP A 208 -0.67 3.35 3.43
N GLU A 209 -1.18 2.50 2.54
CA GLU A 209 -2.58 2.04 2.58
C GLU A 209 -2.64 0.50 2.50
N PRO A 210 -2.60 -0.19 3.67
CA PRO A 210 -2.58 -1.64 3.73
C PRO A 210 -3.80 -2.32 3.09
N ARG A 211 -4.98 -1.68 3.15
CA ARG A 211 -6.24 -2.30 2.70
C ARG A 211 -6.37 -2.36 1.18
N GLY A 212 -5.65 -1.53 0.44
CA GLY A 212 -5.90 -1.34 -0.98
C GLY A 212 -6.14 0.12 -1.28
N TRP A 213 -5.50 0.59 -2.35
CA TRP A 213 -5.78 1.88 -2.94
C TRP A 213 -5.66 1.72 -4.47
N PRO A 214 -6.53 2.34 -5.28
CA PRO A 214 -6.37 2.34 -6.74
C PRO A 214 -5.04 2.99 -7.15
N TYR A 215 -4.31 2.36 -8.06
CA TYR A 215 -3.03 2.88 -8.53
C TYR A 215 -2.76 2.44 -9.97
N VAL A 216 -1.81 3.10 -10.61
CA VAL A 216 -1.28 2.69 -11.92
C VAL A 216 0.24 2.62 -11.89
N PRO A 217 0.84 1.59 -12.51
CA PRO A 217 2.29 1.56 -12.74
C PRO A 217 2.63 2.53 -13.86
N MET A 218 3.56 3.45 -13.62
CA MET A 218 3.92 4.50 -14.57
C MET A 218 5.43 4.73 -14.59
N HIS A 219 6.00 4.89 -15.78
CA HIS A 219 7.43 5.13 -15.93
C HIS A 219 7.81 6.52 -15.39
N GLY A 220 8.96 6.63 -14.71
CA GLY A 220 9.38 7.84 -14.00
C GLY A 220 9.34 9.09 -14.87
N SER A 221 9.81 9.00 -16.12
CA SER A 221 9.73 10.13 -17.06
C SER A 221 8.30 10.68 -17.26
N GLU A 222 7.31 9.80 -17.31
CA GLU A 222 5.90 10.17 -17.50
C GLU A 222 5.30 10.72 -16.19
N VAL A 223 5.61 10.07 -15.07
CA VAL A 223 5.19 10.52 -13.72
C VAL A 223 5.58 11.96 -13.49
N PHE A 224 6.84 12.33 -13.75
CA PHE A 224 7.32 13.67 -13.47
C PHE A 224 6.80 14.72 -14.47
N GLU A 225 6.54 14.35 -15.73
CA GLU A 225 5.88 15.23 -16.70
C GLU A 225 4.46 15.57 -16.24
N LEU A 226 3.64 14.56 -15.94
CA LEU A 226 2.27 14.75 -15.47
C LEU A 226 2.22 15.44 -14.10
N ALA A 227 3.15 15.10 -13.20
CA ALA A 227 3.26 15.79 -11.93
C ALA A 227 3.59 17.26 -12.14
N HIS A 228 4.49 17.64 -13.06
CA HIS A 228 4.85 19.04 -13.28
C HIS A 228 3.69 19.89 -13.80
N GLU A 229 2.79 19.32 -14.61
CA GLU A 229 1.58 20.00 -15.11
C GLU A 229 0.67 20.49 -13.97
N ARG A 230 0.62 19.73 -12.87
CA ARG A 230 -0.12 20.05 -11.64
C ARG A 230 0.55 21.13 -10.78
N GLN A 231 1.74 21.59 -11.16
CA GLN A 231 2.54 22.56 -10.42
C GLN A 231 2.68 22.24 -8.92
N PRO A 232 3.15 21.04 -8.53
CA PRO A 232 3.17 20.59 -7.15
C PRO A 232 4.12 21.43 -6.31
N VAL A 233 3.81 21.61 -5.03
CA VAL A 233 4.78 22.17 -4.06
C VAL A 233 5.92 21.17 -3.85
N SER A 234 5.55 19.91 -3.66
CA SER A 234 6.48 18.81 -3.57
C SER A 234 5.89 17.51 -4.11
N PHE A 235 6.78 16.57 -4.43
CA PHE A 235 6.48 15.22 -4.85
C PHE A 235 7.15 14.25 -3.87
N ARG A 236 6.34 13.48 -3.16
CA ARG A 236 6.80 12.51 -2.15
C ARG A 236 6.98 11.13 -2.75
N ILE A 237 8.12 10.52 -2.45
CA ILE A 237 8.42 9.13 -2.83
C ILE A 237 8.35 8.28 -1.56
N ASN A 238 7.54 7.23 -1.61
CA ASN A 238 7.26 6.34 -0.47
C ASN A 238 6.88 7.11 0.81
N PRO A 239 5.82 7.93 0.79
CA PRO A 239 5.35 8.58 2.01
C PRO A 239 5.08 7.53 3.10
N ASN A 240 5.65 7.73 4.29
CA ASN A 240 5.64 6.79 5.43
C ASN A 240 6.40 5.47 5.23
N GLY A 241 7.10 5.30 4.10
CA GLY A 241 8.01 4.19 3.82
C GLY A 241 9.24 4.15 4.71
N ASP A 242 9.91 2.99 4.77
CA ASP A 242 11.20 2.86 5.47
C ASP A 242 12.32 3.64 4.75
N VAL A 243 12.21 3.77 3.42
CA VAL A 243 13.09 4.55 2.56
C VAL A 243 12.20 5.45 1.72
N GLY A 244 12.23 6.75 1.99
CA GLY A 244 11.43 7.74 1.28
C GLY A 244 12.26 8.97 0.92
N GLY A 245 11.62 9.89 0.21
CA GLY A 245 12.21 11.14 -0.21
C GLY A 245 11.14 12.16 -0.58
N GLU A 246 11.56 13.42 -0.67
CA GLU A 246 10.71 14.51 -1.10
C GLU A 246 11.48 15.35 -2.10
N LEU A 247 10.87 15.55 -3.27
CA LEU A 247 11.37 16.43 -4.31
C LEU A 247 10.56 17.71 -4.26
N TYR A 248 11.22 18.86 -4.22
CA TYR A 248 10.52 20.14 -4.34
C TYR A 248 10.15 20.43 -5.80
N GLY A 249 9.19 21.32 -6.03
CA GLY A 249 8.72 21.64 -7.39
C GLY A 249 9.83 21.99 -8.40
N HIS A 250 10.93 22.63 -7.97
CA HIS A 250 12.07 22.93 -8.84
C HIS A 250 12.91 21.69 -9.19
N GLU A 251 12.98 20.68 -8.31
CA GLU A 251 13.62 19.39 -8.61
C GLU A 251 12.78 18.61 -9.62
N VAL A 252 11.45 18.66 -9.48
CA VAL A 252 10.52 18.06 -10.46
C VAL A 252 10.68 18.72 -11.84
N GLU A 253 10.72 20.05 -11.89
CA GLU A 253 10.97 20.81 -13.13
C GLU A 253 12.31 20.43 -13.79
N MET A 254 13.37 20.30 -13.00
CA MET A 254 14.69 19.87 -13.48
C MET A 254 14.64 18.48 -14.13
N LEU A 255 13.95 17.51 -13.50
CA LEU A 255 13.79 16.16 -14.06
C LEU A 255 13.05 16.19 -15.41
N VAL A 256 12.00 16.99 -15.52
CA VAL A 256 11.25 17.17 -16.77
C VAL A 256 12.12 17.78 -17.87
N GLN A 257 12.96 18.77 -17.55
CA GLN A 257 13.87 19.36 -18.53
C GLN A 257 14.86 18.34 -19.10
N VAL A 258 15.41 17.47 -18.25
CA VAL A 258 16.31 16.38 -18.66
C VAL A 258 15.63 15.42 -19.63
N VAL A 259 14.38 15.04 -19.35
CA VAL A 259 13.58 14.17 -20.24
C VAL A 259 13.37 14.81 -21.61
N ARG A 260 12.99 16.10 -21.63
CA ARG A 260 12.76 16.87 -22.86
C ARG A 260 14.03 16.97 -23.71
N ASP A 261 15.16 17.34 -23.09
CA ASP A 261 16.45 17.45 -23.77
C ASP A 261 16.90 16.12 -24.39
N PHE A 262 16.68 15.02 -23.67
CA PHE A 262 17.02 13.69 -24.14
C PHE A 262 16.15 13.25 -25.34
N ARG A 263 14.84 13.51 -25.31
CA ARG A 263 13.93 13.27 -26.44
C ARG A 263 14.33 14.09 -27.66
N ALA A 264 14.65 15.37 -27.48
CA ALA A 264 15.09 16.25 -28.57
C ALA A 264 16.38 15.76 -29.26
N ARG A 265 17.34 15.21 -28.50
CA ARG A 265 18.58 14.65 -29.06
C ARG A 265 18.39 13.33 -29.82
N ARG A 266 17.34 12.56 -29.53
CA ARG A 266 17.03 11.29 -30.20
C ARG A 266 16.21 11.44 -31.47
N SER A 267 15.50 12.56 -31.61
CA SER A 267 14.70 12.88 -32.80
C SER A 267 15.50 13.54 -33.93
N ASN A 268 16.77 13.88 -33.67
CA ASN A 268 17.74 14.41 -34.65
C ASN A 268 18.75 13.33 -35.04
#